data_AF-A0A1C7N7K8-F1
#
_entry.id   AF-A0A1C7N7K8-F1
#
_cell.length_a   1.000
_cell.length_b   1.000
_cell.length_c   1.000
_cell.angle_alpha   90.00
_cell.angle_beta   90.00
_cell.angle_gamma   90.00
#
_symmetry.space_group_name_H-M   'P 1'
#
loop_
_entity.id
_entity.type
_entity.pdbx_description
1 polymer ?
#
loop_
_entity_poly.entity_id
_entity_poly.type
_entity_poly.pdbx_seq_one_letter_code
_entity_poly.pdbx_strand_id
1 'polypeptide(L)'
;MDSAKRPSLDPHSYTGKYARYPQKALQEKRSYKPAIPVYAPERNEFSHGLPTTGGRRRTLQTSEILRVAEEERQADILNQQNAREKLTGNEGIEIKQYREEVEYWKRKADLLERHNKELQKHLEEVQRVRYTDAEAELRNYIEWSDAKDQAFVNLKSEVEQFLQRGERSGLVISKSSFNRPPHAQDYQKLKAAELKIAELEKEIARVPQRAEQNPRSAERNSLLSEKPIISLYEDLTTVVIRGCKEMDGSYIYNCVIAGTTGSFQFTLQVPKDKSRMVNYSPTLDPRRDDFIAILPAFLKEDVEFETENLPIFFWRLSSIMNKN
;
A
#
# COMPACT_ATOMS: atom_id res chain seq x y z
N MET A 1 28.03 37.99 36.86
CA MET A 1 27.89 36.52 36.99
C MET A 1 26.42 36.21 36.76
N ASP A 2 26.14 35.84 35.52
CA ASP A 2 24.83 35.93 34.88
C ASP A 2 23.85 34.86 35.35
N SER A 3 22.63 35.32 35.63
CA SER A 3 21.48 34.49 35.96
C SER A 3 20.73 34.08 34.69
N ALA A 4 20.88 32.81 34.29
CA ALA A 4 20.11 32.23 33.20
C ALA A 4 18.81 31.60 33.72
N LYS A 5 17.68 32.26 33.43
CA LYS A 5 16.30 31.76 33.61
C LYS A 5 16.06 30.54 32.71
N ARG A 6 15.51 29.46 33.27
CA ARG A 6 14.96 28.34 32.49
C ARG A 6 13.55 28.68 31.98
N PRO A 7 13.17 28.29 30.75
CA PRO A 7 11.83 28.51 30.24
C PRO A 7 10.86 27.43 30.76
N SER A 8 9.67 27.89 31.12
CA SER A 8 8.47 27.13 31.48
C SER A 8 7.86 26.48 30.24
N LEU A 9 7.57 25.18 30.29
CA LEU A 9 6.84 24.43 29.25
C LEU A 9 5.33 24.45 29.59
N ASP A 10 4.55 25.11 28.74
CA ASP A 10 3.09 25.16 28.81
C ASP A 10 2.48 23.84 28.29
N PRO A 11 1.52 23.21 28.99
CA PRO A 11 0.96 21.91 28.60
C PRO A 11 -0.26 21.98 27.64
N HIS A 12 -0.48 23.09 26.92
CA HIS A 12 -1.69 23.29 26.08
C HIS A 12 -1.40 23.73 24.64
N SER A 13 -0.54 23.03 23.90
CA SER A 13 -0.46 23.20 22.44
C SER A 13 -0.39 21.87 21.69
N TYR A 14 -1.48 21.10 21.73
CA TYR A 14 -1.75 20.05 20.76
C TYR A 14 -3.20 20.17 20.27
N THR A 15 -3.43 21.05 19.30
CA THR A 15 -4.62 21.01 18.44
C THR A 15 -4.16 20.64 17.03
N GLY A 16 -4.15 19.33 16.77
CA GLY A 16 -3.94 18.78 15.43
C GLY A 16 -5.07 19.23 14.50
N LYS A 17 -4.70 20.00 13.49
CA LYS A 17 -5.58 20.39 12.37
C LYS A 17 -5.82 19.16 11.49
N TYR A 18 -6.93 18.47 11.69
CA TYR A 18 -7.43 17.51 10.71
C TYR A 18 -7.96 18.28 9.50
N ALA A 19 -7.27 18.11 8.36
CA ALA A 19 -7.75 18.57 7.07
C ALA A 19 -9.03 17.82 6.69
N ARG A 20 -10.15 18.55 6.61
CA ARG A 20 -11.40 18.07 6.02
C ARG A 20 -11.20 17.87 4.52
N TYR A 21 -11.32 16.63 4.05
CA TYR A 21 -11.56 16.37 2.62
C TYR A 21 -12.97 16.88 2.23
N PRO A 22 -13.11 17.60 1.11
CA PRO A 22 -14.44 18.01 0.64
C PRO A 22 -15.17 16.83 -0.04
N GLN A 23 -16.23 16.35 0.61
CA GLN A 23 -17.27 15.54 -0.01
C GLN A 23 -18.10 16.40 -0.99
N LYS A 24 -17.64 16.56 -2.24
CA LYS A 24 -18.48 17.02 -3.35
C LYS A 24 -18.04 16.38 -4.66
N ALA A 25 -18.51 15.16 -4.91
CA ALA A 25 -18.52 14.58 -6.26
C ALA A 25 -19.49 13.37 -6.31
N LEU A 26 -20.75 13.56 -5.93
CA LEU A 26 -21.79 12.54 -6.07
C LEU A 26 -23.16 13.23 -6.28
N GLN A 27 -23.27 14.03 -7.34
CA GLN A 27 -24.56 14.48 -7.88
C GLN A 27 -24.35 15.08 -9.27
N GLU A 28 -24.23 14.22 -10.28
CA GLU A 28 -24.56 14.59 -11.66
C GLU A 28 -24.70 13.33 -12.52
N LYS A 29 -25.86 12.67 -12.43
CA LYS A 29 -26.36 11.82 -13.51
C LYS A 29 -27.62 12.49 -14.05
N ARG A 30 -27.42 13.48 -14.93
CA ARG A 30 -28.48 14.05 -15.74
C ARG A 30 -28.88 13.04 -16.81
N SER A 31 -30.19 12.85 -16.89
CA SER A 31 -30.93 12.10 -17.90
C SER A 31 -30.49 12.48 -19.31
N TYR A 32 -29.99 11.51 -20.08
CA TYR A 32 -29.86 11.63 -21.53
C TYR A 32 -31.05 10.92 -22.18
N LYS A 33 -31.97 11.69 -22.76
CA LYS A 33 -32.96 11.21 -23.73
C LYS A 33 -32.43 11.54 -25.13
N PRO A 34 -32.35 10.60 -26.07
CA PRO A 34 -32.06 10.93 -27.46
C PRO A 34 -33.31 11.52 -28.12
N ALA A 35 -33.12 12.64 -28.82
CA ALA A 35 -34.14 13.31 -29.63
C ALA A 35 -34.33 12.55 -30.96
N ILE A 36 -35.58 12.24 -31.29
CA ILE A 36 -35.99 11.70 -32.59
C ILE A 36 -36.33 12.92 -33.48
N PRO A 37 -35.75 13.06 -34.69
CA PRO A 37 -36.18 14.09 -35.62
C PRO A 37 -37.47 13.66 -36.33
N VAL A 38 -38.52 14.47 -36.16
CA VAL A 38 -39.79 14.36 -36.89
C VAL A 38 -39.62 15.08 -38.22
N TYR A 39 -39.62 14.34 -39.34
CA TYR A 39 -39.76 14.92 -40.67
C TYR A 39 -41.25 15.12 -41.01
N ALA A 40 -41.63 16.36 -41.27
CA ALA A 40 -42.93 16.75 -41.79
C ALA A 40 -42.97 16.54 -43.32
N PRO A 41 -44.08 16.07 -43.91
CA PRO A 41 -44.23 16.06 -45.36
C PRO A 41 -44.72 17.42 -45.88
N GLU A 42 -44.01 17.96 -46.86
CA GLU A 42 -44.41 19.14 -47.62
C GLU A 42 -45.67 18.87 -48.45
N ARG A 43 -46.63 19.79 -48.36
CA ARG A 43 -47.79 19.89 -49.24
C ARG A 43 -47.33 20.37 -50.61
N ASN A 44 -47.74 19.67 -51.67
CA ASN A 44 -47.77 20.23 -53.00
C ASN A 44 -49.24 20.32 -53.47
N GLU A 45 -49.75 21.55 -53.47
CA GLU A 45 -50.98 21.94 -54.15
C GLU A 45 -50.60 22.35 -55.58
N PHE A 46 -51.18 21.71 -56.60
CA PHE A 46 -51.35 22.34 -57.91
C PHE A 46 -52.66 21.89 -58.55
N SER A 47 -53.37 22.88 -59.08
CA SER A 47 -54.78 22.91 -59.43
C SER A 47 -55.04 22.75 -60.92
N HIS A 48 -56.24 22.23 -61.21
CA HIS A 48 -57.16 22.41 -62.35
C HIS A 48 -56.66 22.68 -63.79
N GLY A 49 -57.22 21.90 -64.72
CA GLY A 49 -57.45 22.32 -66.11
C GLY A 49 -58.21 21.27 -66.94
N LEU A 50 -59.54 21.38 -67.03
CA LEU A 50 -60.33 20.79 -68.12
C LEU A 50 -60.15 21.66 -69.38
N PRO A 51 -60.26 21.09 -70.59
CA PRO A 51 -61.38 21.54 -71.42
C PRO A 51 -62.08 20.41 -72.20
N THR A 52 -63.34 20.68 -72.49
CA THR A 52 -64.25 19.91 -73.35
C THR A 52 -64.05 20.26 -74.82
N THR A 53 -64.21 19.29 -75.72
CA THR A 53 -65.17 19.27 -76.86
C THR A 53 -64.67 18.41 -78.04
N GLY A 54 -65.61 17.66 -78.65
CA GLY A 54 -65.69 17.58 -80.12
C GLY A 54 -65.10 16.38 -80.86
N GLY A 55 -65.81 15.24 -80.85
CA GLY A 55 -66.32 14.57 -82.06
C GLY A 55 -65.38 14.11 -83.20
N ARG A 56 -65.34 12.77 -83.34
CA ARG A 56 -65.37 11.92 -84.56
C ARG A 56 -64.06 11.45 -85.26
N ARG A 57 -64.00 10.10 -85.29
CA ARG A 57 -63.41 9.17 -86.29
C ARG A 57 -61.88 9.00 -86.28
N ARG A 58 -61.42 7.86 -85.73
CA ARG A 58 -61.12 6.65 -86.52
C ARG A 58 -60.82 5.48 -85.58
N THR A 59 -61.65 4.45 -85.70
CA THR A 59 -61.35 3.07 -85.31
C THR A 59 -60.07 2.65 -86.01
N LEU A 60 -58.99 2.41 -85.25
CA LEU A 60 -57.83 1.54 -85.54
C LEU A 60 -56.64 1.79 -84.57
N GLN A 61 -56.87 2.24 -83.33
CA GLN A 61 -55.78 2.50 -82.36
C GLN A 61 -56.01 1.89 -80.97
N THR A 62 -57.14 1.20 -80.76
CA THR A 62 -57.48 0.66 -79.44
C THR A 62 -56.56 -0.48 -79.02
N SER A 63 -56.06 -1.29 -79.96
CA SER A 63 -55.14 -2.39 -79.65
C SER A 63 -53.74 -1.91 -79.29
N GLU A 64 -53.22 -0.87 -79.94
CA GLU A 64 -51.90 -0.29 -79.60
C GLU A 64 -51.94 0.47 -78.28
N ILE A 65 -52.99 1.26 -78.02
CA ILE A 65 -53.15 1.99 -76.76
C ILE A 65 -53.30 1.00 -75.58
N LEU A 66 -54.06 -0.09 -75.76
CA LEU A 66 -54.16 -1.13 -74.74
C LEU A 66 -52.82 -1.84 -74.51
N ARG A 67 -52.07 -2.15 -75.58
CA ARG A 67 -50.76 -2.81 -75.45
C ARG A 67 -49.72 -1.94 -74.75
N VAL A 68 -49.67 -0.64 -75.06
CA VAL A 68 -48.79 0.33 -74.39
C VAL A 68 -49.17 0.50 -72.93
N ALA A 69 -50.47 0.60 -72.62
CA ALA A 69 -50.94 0.70 -71.23
C ALA A 69 -50.65 -0.59 -70.41
N GLU A 70 -50.63 -1.74 -71.07
CA GLU A 70 -50.33 -3.03 -70.45
C GLU A 70 -48.81 -3.22 -70.25
N GLU A 71 -48.00 -2.76 -71.19
CA GLU A 71 -46.53 -2.68 -71.06
C GLU A 71 -46.12 -1.68 -69.95
N GLU A 72 -46.77 -0.53 -69.85
CA GLU A 72 -46.55 0.43 -68.75
C GLU A 72 -46.94 -0.16 -67.39
N ARG A 73 -48.08 -0.87 -67.30
CA ARG A 73 -48.45 -1.59 -66.06
C ARG A 73 -47.44 -2.67 -65.70
N GLN A 74 -46.94 -3.41 -66.67
CA GLN A 74 -45.93 -4.44 -66.42
C GLN A 74 -44.61 -3.82 -65.97
N ALA A 75 -44.20 -2.70 -66.56
CA ALA A 75 -43.03 -1.94 -66.13
C ALA A 75 -43.20 -1.43 -64.70
N ASP A 76 -44.36 -0.88 -64.34
CA ASP A 76 -44.65 -0.41 -62.98
C ASP A 76 -44.65 -1.54 -61.95
N ILE A 77 -45.20 -2.70 -62.29
CA ILE A 77 -45.19 -3.89 -61.41
C ILE A 77 -43.74 -4.36 -61.20
N LEU A 78 -42.93 -4.42 -62.25
CA LEU A 78 -41.54 -4.83 -62.16
C LEU A 78 -40.70 -3.82 -61.36
N ASN A 79 -40.98 -2.53 -61.51
CA ASN A 79 -40.28 -1.48 -60.77
C ASN A 79 -40.67 -1.48 -59.28
N GLN A 80 -41.94 -1.75 -58.96
CA GLN A 80 -42.39 -1.95 -57.58
C GLN A 80 -41.80 -3.20 -56.94
N GLN A 81 -41.64 -4.29 -57.70
CA GLN A 81 -40.98 -5.51 -57.22
C GLN A 81 -39.49 -5.27 -56.94
N ASN A 82 -38.77 -4.63 -57.87
CA ASN A 82 -37.37 -4.26 -57.68
C ASN A 82 -37.15 -3.27 -56.53
N ALA A 83 -38.08 -2.32 -56.33
CA ALA A 83 -38.04 -1.41 -55.19
C ALA A 83 -38.25 -2.13 -53.85
N ARG A 84 -39.18 -3.09 -53.81
CA ARG A 84 -39.41 -3.93 -52.62
C ARG A 84 -38.21 -4.83 -52.29
N GLU A 85 -37.58 -5.44 -53.29
CA GLU A 85 -36.38 -6.27 -53.08
C GLU A 85 -35.16 -5.46 -52.62
N LYS A 86 -35.00 -4.21 -53.09
CA LYS A 86 -33.95 -3.31 -52.60
C LYS A 86 -34.17 -2.87 -51.14
N LEU A 87 -35.42 -2.64 -50.74
CA LEU A 87 -35.76 -2.27 -49.36
C LEU A 87 -35.53 -3.45 -48.39
N THR A 88 -35.97 -4.66 -48.74
CA THR A 88 -35.79 -5.84 -47.89
C THR A 88 -34.32 -6.30 -47.80
N GLY A 89 -33.53 -6.10 -48.86
CA GLY A 89 -32.10 -6.38 -48.86
C GLY A 89 -31.30 -5.47 -47.92
N ASN A 90 -31.60 -4.16 -47.90
CA ASN A 90 -30.92 -3.20 -47.03
C ASN A 90 -31.34 -3.33 -45.56
N GLU A 91 -32.63 -3.51 -45.28
CA GLU A 91 -33.12 -3.76 -43.92
C GLU A 91 -32.49 -5.04 -43.32
N GLY A 92 -32.30 -6.08 -44.14
CA GLY A 92 -31.65 -7.32 -43.71
C GLY A 92 -30.17 -7.16 -43.33
N ILE A 93 -29.46 -6.20 -43.92
CA ILE A 93 -28.04 -5.92 -43.64
C ILE A 93 -27.91 -5.08 -42.37
N GLU A 94 -28.71 -4.03 -42.22
CA GLU A 94 -28.71 -3.22 -40.99
C GLU A 94 -29.11 -4.04 -39.77
N ILE A 95 -30.15 -4.90 -39.87
CA ILE A 95 -30.56 -5.74 -38.74
C ILE A 95 -29.47 -6.77 -38.37
N LYS A 96 -28.68 -7.24 -39.33
CA LYS A 96 -27.53 -8.12 -39.04
C LYS A 96 -26.42 -7.36 -38.31
N GLN A 97 -26.07 -6.16 -38.76
CA GLN A 97 -25.07 -5.30 -38.12
C GLN A 97 -25.49 -4.95 -36.67
N TYR A 98 -26.73 -4.53 -36.46
CA TYR A 98 -27.25 -4.26 -35.11
C TYR A 98 -27.24 -5.51 -34.21
N ARG A 99 -27.51 -6.70 -34.76
CA ARG A 99 -27.39 -7.95 -33.99
C ARG A 99 -25.97 -8.24 -33.57
N GLU A 100 -25.00 -8.05 -34.45
CA GLU A 100 -23.58 -8.25 -34.16
C GLU A 100 -23.07 -7.26 -33.11
N GLU A 101 -23.49 -5.99 -33.18
CA GLU A 101 -23.18 -4.99 -32.16
C GLU A 101 -23.80 -5.35 -30.81
N VAL A 102 -25.07 -5.77 -30.78
CA VAL A 102 -25.74 -6.21 -29.54
C VAL A 102 -25.01 -7.40 -28.92
N GLU A 103 -24.60 -8.38 -29.71
CA GLU A 103 -23.82 -9.53 -29.23
C GLU A 103 -22.43 -9.12 -28.73
N TYR A 104 -21.77 -8.17 -29.40
CA TYR A 104 -20.52 -7.60 -28.93
C TYR A 104 -20.67 -6.93 -27.56
N TRP A 105 -21.69 -6.08 -27.40
CA TRP A 105 -21.93 -5.37 -26.14
C TRP A 105 -22.34 -6.30 -25.01
N LYS A 106 -23.11 -7.37 -25.29
CA LYS A 106 -23.41 -8.42 -24.31
C LYS A 106 -22.16 -9.11 -23.80
N ARG A 107 -21.28 -9.56 -24.70
CA ARG A 107 -20.00 -10.20 -24.32
C ARG A 107 -19.12 -9.27 -23.48
N LYS A 108 -19.10 -7.97 -23.81
CA LYS A 108 -18.36 -6.96 -23.06
C LYS A 108 -18.96 -6.70 -21.68
N ALA A 109 -20.28 -6.68 -21.56
CA ALA A 109 -20.97 -6.55 -20.28
C ALA A 109 -20.68 -7.76 -19.37
N ASP A 110 -20.75 -8.98 -19.91
CA ASP A 110 -20.42 -10.21 -19.16
C ASP A 110 -18.97 -10.21 -18.66
N LEU A 111 -18.03 -9.76 -19.49
CA LEU A 111 -16.62 -9.66 -19.11
C LEU A 111 -16.42 -8.68 -17.94
N LEU A 112 -17.04 -7.50 -18.03
CA LEU A 112 -16.98 -6.48 -16.99
C LEU A 112 -17.66 -6.94 -15.70
N GLU A 113 -18.74 -7.71 -15.79
CA GLU A 113 -19.41 -8.28 -14.62
C GLU A 113 -18.51 -9.29 -13.90
N ARG A 114 -17.82 -10.18 -14.65
CA ARG A 114 -16.85 -11.11 -14.07
C ARG A 114 -15.71 -10.39 -13.38
N HIS A 115 -15.13 -9.38 -14.04
CA HIS A 115 -14.03 -8.60 -13.46
C HIS A 115 -14.46 -7.84 -12.21
N ASN A 116 -15.67 -7.29 -12.17
CA ASN A 116 -16.21 -6.64 -10.97
C ASN A 116 -16.42 -7.64 -9.82
N LYS A 117 -16.91 -8.86 -10.10
CA LYS A 117 -17.04 -9.92 -9.08
C LYS A 117 -15.68 -10.33 -8.52
N GLU A 118 -14.66 -10.40 -9.37
CA GLU A 118 -13.29 -10.74 -8.96
C GLU A 118 -12.67 -9.63 -8.10
N LEU A 119 -12.84 -8.36 -8.50
CA LEU A 119 -12.43 -7.21 -7.69
C LEU A 119 -13.15 -7.15 -6.34
N GLN A 120 -14.44 -7.47 -6.29
CA GLN A 120 -15.19 -7.56 -5.03
C GLN A 120 -14.62 -8.63 -4.12
N LYS A 121 -14.32 -9.81 -4.65
CA LYS A 121 -13.68 -10.90 -3.89
C LYS A 121 -12.31 -10.49 -3.34
N HIS A 122 -11.48 -9.84 -4.15
CA HIS A 122 -10.19 -9.32 -3.69
C HIS A 122 -10.35 -8.25 -2.61
N LEU A 123 -11.36 -7.38 -2.74
CA LEU A 123 -11.63 -6.35 -1.74
C LEU A 123 -12.07 -6.96 -0.41
N GLU A 124 -12.93 -7.99 -0.43
CA GLU A 124 -13.30 -8.76 0.76
C GLU A 124 -12.11 -9.48 1.40
N GLU A 125 -11.23 -10.05 0.59
CA GLU A 125 -10.00 -10.72 1.04
C GLU A 125 -9.02 -9.74 1.68
N VAL A 126 -8.77 -8.59 1.04
CA VAL A 126 -7.93 -7.52 1.59
C VAL A 126 -8.54 -6.94 2.86
N GLN A 127 -9.87 -6.80 2.94
CA GLN A 127 -10.54 -6.38 4.17
C GLN A 127 -10.38 -7.43 5.27
N ARG A 128 -10.51 -8.73 4.99
CA ARG A 128 -10.24 -9.76 6.00
C ARG A 128 -8.81 -9.71 6.51
N VAL A 129 -7.82 -9.56 5.62
CA VAL A 129 -6.40 -9.54 6.00
C VAL A 129 -6.02 -8.26 6.76
N ARG A 130 -6.63 -7.10 6.43
CA ARG A 130 -6.26 -5.82 7.04
C ARG A 130 -6.81 -5.59 8.46
N TYR A 131 -7.89 -6.24 8.87
CA TYR A 131 -8.63 -5.81 10.06
C TYR A 131 -8.57 -6.72 11.29
N THR A 132 -8.10 -7.97 11.23
CA THR A 132 -8.21 -8.85 12.41
C THR A 132 -6.91 -9.12 13.15
N ASP A 133 -5.80 -9.33 12.44
CA ASP A 133 -4.59 -9.85 13.09
C ASP A 133 -3.65 -8.74 13.53
N ALA A 134 -3.30 -7.83 12.61
CA ALA A 134 -2.42 -6.70 12.91
C ALA A 134 -3.06 -5.71 13.89
N GLU A 135 -4.38 -5.49 13.80
CA GLU A 135 -5.09 -4.62 14.75
C GLU A 135 -5.23 -5.26 16.14
N ALA A 136 -5.39 -6.58 16.23
CA ALA A 136 -5.40 -7.29 17.51
C ALA A 136 -4.02 -7.28 18.17
N GLU A 137 -2.95 -7.47 17.41
CA GLU A 137 -1.58 -7.36 17.92
C GLU A 137 -1.25 -5.93 18.37
N LEU A 138 -1.68 -4.91 17.62
CA LEU A 138 -1.51 -3.52 18.03
C LEU A 138 -2.27 -3.20 19.32
N ARG A 139 -3.50 -3.71 19.49
CA ARG A 139 -4.26 -3.56 20.75
C ARG A 139 -3.55 -4.21 21.93
N ASN A 140 -3.07 -5.45 21.75
CA ASN A 140 -2.31 -6.15 22.79
C ASN A 140 -1.04 -5.37 23.16
N TYR A 141 -0.36 -4.77 22.19
CA TYR A 141 0.81 -3.93 22.43
C TYR A 141 0.46 -2.66 23.21
N ILE A 142 -0.63 -1.97 22.85
CA ILE A 142 -1.10 -0.77 23.54
C ILE A 142 -1.45 -1.11 25.00
N GLU A 143 -2.24 -2.16 25.24
CA GLU A 143 -2.62 -2.58 26.59
C GLU A 143 -1.40 -2.95 27.45
N TRP A 144 -0.42 -3.63 26.85
CA TRP A 144 0.82 -3.97 27.55
C TRP A 144 1.68 -2.72 27.85
N SER A 145 1.73 -1.76 26.94
CA SER A 145 2.44 -0.49 27.15
C SER A 145 1.80 0.31 28.27
N ASP A 146 0.47 0.44 28.27
CA ASP A 146 -0.28 1.14 29.31
C ASP A 146 -0.08 0.48 30.68
N ALA A 147 -0.09 -0.86 30.74
CA ALA A 147 0.19 -1.59 31.98
C ALA A 147 1.61 -1.34 32.50
N LYS A 148 2.60 -1.22 31.61
CA LYS A 148 3.99 -0.88 31.98
C LYS A 148 4.11 0.54 32.48
N ASP A 149 3.50 1.50 31.79
CA ASP A 149 3.53 2.90 32.20
C ASP A 149 2.85 3.08 33.56
N GLN A 150 1.73 2.39 33.79
CA GLN A 150 1.08 2.38 35.10
C GLN A 150 1.96 1.78 36.20
N ALA A 151 2.66 0.68 35.91
CA ALA A 151 3.60 0.09 36.86
C ALA A 151 4.77 1.04 37.19
N PHE A 152 5.27 1.77 36.19
CA PHE A 152 6.33 2.76 36.39
C PHE A 152 5.85 3.94 37.23
N VAL A 153 4.65 4.46 36.96
CA VAL A 153 4.03 5.53 37.77
C VAL A 153 3.84 5.07 39.22
N ASN A 154 3.36 3.84 39.44
CA ASN A 154 3.21 3.28 40.77
C ASN A 154 4.55 3.18 41.50
N LEU A 155 5.59 2.64 40.85
CA LEU A 155 6.93 2.52 41.43
C LEU A 155 7.52 3.89 41.76
N LYS A 156 7.37 4.86 40.87
CA LYS A 156 7.81 6.24 41.11
C LYS A 156 7.14 6.83 42.35
N SER A 157 5.82 6.65 42.48
CA SER A 157 5.08 7.13 43.65
C SER A 157 5.55 6.46 44.94
N GLU A 158 5.91 5.17 44.89
CA GLU A 158 6.40 4.43 46.05
C GLU A 158 7.77 4.97 46.49
N VAL A 159 8.68 5.21 45.54
CA VAL A 159 9.99 5.83 45.79
C VAL A 159 9.84 7.24 46.36
N GLU A 160 8.95 8.07 45.81
CA GLU A 160 8.66 9.42 46.35
C GLU A 160 8.12 9.35 47.79
N GLN A 161 7.22 8.41 48.08
CA GLN A 161 6.74 8.18 49.45
C GLN A 161 7.84 7.69 50.39
N PHE A 162 8.79 6.88 49.92
CA PHE A 162 9.96 6.48 50.71
C PHE A 162 10.89 7.67 51.00
N LEU A 163 11.15 8.51 50.00
CA LEU A 163 11.97 9.72 50.16
C LEU A 163 11.32 10.71 51.13
N GLN A 164 10.03 10.99 50.99
CA GLN A 164 9.29 11.85 51.94
C GLN A 164 9.24 11.27 53.36
N ARG A 165 9.16 9.94 53.50
CA ARG A 165 9.27 9.28 54.82
C ARG A 165 10.67 9.44 55.40
N GLY A 166 11.72 9.33 54.59
CA GLY A 166 13.11 9.58 55.00
C GLY A 166 13.34 11.02 55.46
N GLU A 167 12.82 11.99 54.71
CA GLU A 167 12.90 13.43 55.03
C GLU A 167 12.14 13.79 56.31
N ARG A 168 10.92 13.25 56.49
CA ARG A 168 10.12 13.46 57.73
C ARG A 168 10.74 12.81 58.96
N SER A 169 11.57 11.78 58.79
CA SER A 169 12.22 11.07 59.89
C SER A 169 13.49 11.76 60.39
N GLY A 170 13.87 12.92 59.83
CA GLY A 170 15.02 13.70 60.31
C GLY A 170 16.35 12.95 60.22
N LEU A 171 16.46 11.92 59.39
CA LEU A 171 17.72 11.23 59.12
C LEU A 171 18.60 12.14 58.25
N VAL A 172 19.43 12.94 58.90
CA VAL A 172 20.64 13.46 58.29
C VAL A 172 21.45 12.24 57.83
N ILE A 173 21.45 11.98 56.53
CA ILE A 173 22.32 10.97 55.90
C ILE A 173 23.73 11.53 55.95
N SER A 174 24.37 11.45 57.12
CA SER A 174 25.80 11.62 57.26
C SER A 174 26.49 10.49 56.52
N LYS A 175 27.47 10.84 55.67
CA LYS A 175 28.29 9.93 54.85
C LYS A 175 29.05 8.84 55.65
N SER A 176 28.89 8.77 56.97
CA SER A 176 29.51 7.79 57.87
C SER A 176 28.71 6.48 58.04
N SER A 177 27.51 6.35 57.48
CA SER A 177 26.68 5.14 57.61
C SER A 177 26.92 4.07 56.55
N PHE A 178 27.87 4.24 55.64
CA PHE A 178 28.14 3.30 54.54
C PHE A 178 28.96 2.05 54.92
N ASN A 179 29.12 1.76 56.22
CA ASN A 179 29.79 0.54 56.71
C ASN A 179 28.89 -0.31 57.61
N ARG A 180 27.57 -0.34 57.34
CA ARG A 180 26.69 -1.34 57.95
C ARG A 180 26.56 -2.53 57.00
N PRO A 181 26.91 -3.76 57.42
CA PRO A 181 26.72 -4.93 56.57
C PRO A 181 25.22 -5.04 56.19
N PRO A 182 24.91 -5.49 54.95
CA PRO A 182 23.53 -5.55 54.49
C PRO A 182 22.67 -6.34 55.47
N HIS A 183 21.49 -5.82 55.82
CA HIS A 183 20.56 -6.50 56.71
C HIS A 183 20.24 -7.88 56.11
N ALA A 184 20.27 -8.94 56.93
CA ALA A 184 20.09 -10.32 56.46
C ALA A 184 18.81 -10.54 55.60
N GLN A 185 17.77 -9.73 55.81
CA GLN A 185 16.56 -9.74 55.00
C GLN A 185 16.77 -9.23 53.57
N ASP A 186 17.62 -8.22 53.36
CA ASP A 186 17.91 -7.69 52.03
C ASP A 186 18.75 -8.68 51.22
N TYR A 187 19.66 -9.39 51.88
CA TYR A 187 20.43 -10.48 51.27
C TYR A 187 19.53 -11.64 50.83
N GLN A 188 18.49 -11.95 51.61
CA GLN A 188 17.50 -12.96 51.26
C GLN A 188 16.61 -12.52 50.08
N LYS A 189 16.18 -11.25 50.06
CA LYS A 189 15.39 -10.69 48.95
C LYS A 189 16.19 -10.62 47.65
N LEU A 190 17.45 -10.21 47.73
CA LEU A 190 18.36 -10.17 46.57
C LEU A 190 18.54 -11.58 45.99
N LYS A 191 18.83 -12.56 46.84
CA LYS A 191 19.01 -13.96 46.42
C LYS A 191 17.73 -14.57 45.83
N ALA A 192 16.56 -14.18 46.36
CA ALA A 192 15.26 -14.60 45.81
C ALA A 192 14.98 -13.94 44.44
N ALA A 193 15.35 -12.67 44.26
CA ALA A 193 15.22 -11.98 42.98
C ALA A 193 16.17 -12.57 41.93
N GLU A 194 17.42 -12.88 42.28
CA GLU A 194 18.39 -13.55 41.41
C GLU A 194 17.90 -14.93 40.95
N LEU A 195 17.32 -15.71 41.86
CA LEU A 195 16.71 -17.00 41.52
C LEU A 195 15.54 -16.84 40.54
N LYS A 196 14.70 -15.82 40.75
CA LYS A 196 13.55 -15.56 39.89
C LYS A 196 13.96 -15.05 38.50
N ILE A 197 15.02 -14.26 38.42
CA ILE A 197 15.62 -13.84 37.14
C ILE A 197 16.17 -15.06 36.40
N ALA A 198 16.95 -15.92 37.06
CA ALA A 198 17.49 -17.13 36.45
C ALA A 198 16.39 -18.11 35.97
N GLU A 199 15.26 -18.16 36.69
CA GLU A 199 14.09 -18.94 36.29
C GLU A 199 13.38 -18.34 35.07
N LEU A 200 13.18 -17.02 35.05
CA LEU A 200 12.60 -16.31 33.91
C LEU A 200 13.50 -16.39 32.66
N GLU A 201 14.82 -16.33 32.81
CA GLU A 201 15.79 -16.52 31.73
C GLU A 201 15.69 -17.94 31.13
N LYS A 202 15.50 -18.97 31.96
CA LYS A 202 15.24 -20.34 31.50
C LYS A 202 13.89 -20.47 30.80
N GLU A 203 12.86 -19.77 31.26
CA GLU A 203 11.54 -19.77 30.62
C GLU A 203 11.60 -19.08 29.24
N ILE A 204 12.29 -17.94 29.15
CA ILE A 204 12.56 -17.22 27.89
C ILE A 204 13.35 -18.10 26.91
N ALA A 205 14.36 -18.83 27.38
CA ALA A 205 15.11 -19.77 26.53
C ALA A 205 14.26 -20.94 26.01
N ARG A 206 13.12 -21.25 26.65
CA ARG A 206 12.16 -22.29 26.22
C ARG A 206 11.06 -21.75 25.30
N VAL A 207 10.89 -20.44 25.18
CA VAL A 207 9.90 -19.81 24.28
C VAL A 207 10.14 -20.16 22.79
N PRO A 208 11.38 -20.18 22.26
CA PRO A 208 11.64 -20.63 20.89
C PRO A 208 11.21 -22.08 20.66
N GLN A 209 11.48 -22.96 21.63
CA GLN A 209 11.15 -24.38 21.56
C GLN A 209 9.64 -24.67 21.61
N ARG A 210 8.88 -23.88 22.39
CA ARG A 210 7.40 -23.97 22.40
C ARG A 210 6.77 -23.41 21.13
N ALA A 211 7.43 -22.43 20.47
CA ALA A 211 6.96 -21.88 19.20
C ALA A 211 7.10 -22.89 18.03
N GLU A 212 8.07 -23.80 18.09
CA GLU A 212 8.25 -24.88 17.09
C GLU A 212 7.24 -26.03 17.23
N GLN A 213 6.67 -26.24 18.42
CA GLN A 213 5.72 -27.34 18.69
C GLN A 213 4.26 -26.99 18.34
N ASN A 214 3.97 -25.76 17.91
CA ASN A 214 2.63 -25.33 17.57
C ASN A 214 2.49 -25.08 16.04
N PRO A 215 1.93 -26.03 15.27
CA PRO A 215 1.89 -25.94 13.81
C PRO A 215 1.06 -24.75 13.28
N ARG A 216 0.14 -24.20 14.10
CA ARG A 216 -0.63 -22.98 13.76
C ARG A 216 0.16 -21.68 13.93
N SER A 217 1.23 -21.69 14.71
CA SER A 217 2.16 -20.55 14.86
C SER A 217 3.24 -20.54 13.77
N ALA A 218 3.51 -21.71 13.19
CA ALA A 218 4.40 -21.86 12.04
C ALA A 218 3.78 -21.26 10.77
N GLU A 219 2.46 -21.40 10.56
CA GLU A 219 1.78 -20.87 9.36
C GLU A 219 1.72 -19.34 9.30
N ARG A 220 1.48 -18.64 10.44
CA ARG A 220 1.50 -17.16 10.49
C ARG A 220 2.92 -16.58 10.35
N ASN A 221 3.94 -17.31 10.77
CA ASN A 221 5.33 -16.98 10.44
C ASN A 221 5.73 -17.41 9.01
N SER A 222 4.92 -18.21 8.30
CA SER A 222 5.25 -18.68 6.95
C SER A 222 4.92 -17.67 5.84
N LEU A 223 4.15 -16.61 6.14
CA LEU A 223 4.09 -15.42 5.28
C LEU A 223 5.41 -14.62 5.31
N LEU A 224 6.31 -14.94 6.26
CA LEU A 224 7.73 -14.57 6.21
C LEU A 224 8.53 -15.76 5.69
N SER A 225 8.32 -16.13 4.43
CA SER A 225 9.31 -16.90 3.65
C SER A 225 10.68 -16.18 3.55
N GLU A 226 10.78 -14.96 4.10
CA GLU A 226 11.98 -14.14 4.17
C GLU A 226 13.01 -14.63 5.21
N LYS A 227 12.61 -15.29 6.31
CA LYS A 227 13.60 -15.73 7.33
C LYS A 227 14.70 -16.63 6.76
N PRO A 228 14.40 -17.73 6.04
CA PRO A 228 15.46 -18.57 5.46
C PRO A 228 16.27 -17.83 4.38
N ILE A 229 15.64 -16.92 3.64
CA ILE A 229 16.31 -16.14 2.59
C ILE A 229 17.27 -15.11 3.21
N ILE A 230 16.83 -14.38 4.23
CA ILE A 230 17.64 -13.40 4.97
C ILE A 230 18.80 -14.11 5.66
N SER A 231 18.55 -15.22 6.37
CA SER A 231 19.63 -16.01 6.99
C SER A 231 20.65 -16.51 5.97
N LEU A 232 20.21 -16.94 4.78
CA LEU A 232 21.13 -17.29 3.71
C LEU A 232 21.97 -16.09 3.25
N TYR A 233 21.38 -14.90 3.12
CA TYR A 233 22.14 -13.69 2.78
C TYR A 233 23.12 -13.28 3.88
N GLU A 234 22.75 -13.42 5.15
CA GLU A 234 23.64 -13.18 6.28
C GLU A 234 24.83 -14.15 6.24
N ASP A 235 24.59 -15.44 5.98
CA ASP A 235 25.62 -16.45 5.85
C ASP A 235 26.55 -16.21 4.65
N LEU A 236 26.00 -15.78 3.50
CA LEU A 236 26.77 -15.53 2.28
C LEU A 236 27.58 -14.24 2.33
N THR A 237 27.03 -13.18 2.94
CA THR A 237 27.64 -11.84 2.91
C THR A 237 28.41 -11.51 4.18
N THR A 238 28.21 -12.30 5.24
CA THR A 238 28.65 -12.03 6.61
C THR A 238 28.17 -10.69 7.18
N VAL A 239 27.18 -10.06 6.53
CA VAL A 239 26.52 -8.83 6.98
C VAL A 239 25.22 -9.17 7.66
N VAL A 240 25.08 -8.72 8.91
CA VAL A 240 23.87 -8.85 9.72
C VAL A 240 23.22 -7.48 9.87
N ILE A 241 21.93 -7.39 9.58
CA ILE A 241 21.13 -6.17 9.78
C ILE A 241 20.52 -6.24 11.18
N ARG A 242 21.06 -5.47 12.13
CA ARG A 242 20.61 -5.44 13.53
C ARG A 242 19.30 -4.68 13.74
N GLY A 243 18.95 -3.78 12.82
CA GLY A 243 17.72 -3.04 12.90
C GLY A 243 17.51 -2.16 11.68
N CYS A 244 16.25 -1.91 11.37
CA CYS A 244 15.80 -1.00 10.32
C CYS A 244 14.87 0.04 10.94
N LYS A 245 15.06 1.31 10.60
CA LYS A 245 14.15 2.41 10.96
C LYS A 245 13.75 3.14 9.70
N GLU A 246 12.47 3.47 9.58
CA GLU A 246 11.99 4.35 8.53
C GLU A 246 12.02 5.80 9.01
N MET A 247 12.61 6.70 8.22
CA MET A 247 12.69 8.12 8.54
C MET A 247 12.58 8.97 7.26
N ASP A 248 11.59 9.85 7.20
CA ASP A 248 11.43 10.92 6.19
C ASP A 248 11.76 10.50 4.74
N GLY A 249 11.20 9.38 4.28
CA GLY A 249 11.41 8.89 2.91
C GLY A 249 12.71 8.12 2.68
N SER A 250 13.35 7.65 3.75
CA SER A 250 14.53 6.78 3.74
C SER A 250 14.42 5.65 4.77
N TYR A 251 15.19 4.59 4.56
CA TYR A 251 15.40 3.49 5.49
C TYR A 251 16.81 3.59 6.07
N ILE A 252 16.90 3.54 7.39
CA ILE A 252 18.16 3.55 8.15
C ILE A 252 18.42 2.13 8.65
N TYR A 253 19.47 1.51 8.14
CA TYR A 253 19.90 0.16 8.50
C TYR A 253 21.11 0.23 9.41
N ASN A 254 21.04 -0.43 10.56
CA ASN A 254 22.18 -0.67 11.42
C ASN A 254 22.79 -2.02 11.05
N CYS A 255 23.99 -2.00 10.49
CA CYS A 255 24.64 -3.17 9.91
C CYS A 255 25.89 -3.55 10.70
N VAL A 256 26.19 -4.84 10.75
CA VAL A 256 27.45 -5.38 11.22
C VAL A 256 27.98 -6.37 10.21
N ILE A 257 29.21 -6.16 9.73
CA ILE A 257 29.93 -7.12 8.92
C ILE A 257 30.98 -7.83 9.77
N ALA A 258 31.07 -9.15 9.65
CA ALA A 258 32.11 -9.96 10.28
C ALA A 258 33.09 -10.50 9.23
N GLY A 259 34.37 -10.57 9.57
CA GLY A 259 35.42 -11.13 8.72
C GLY A 259 36.63 -11.59 9.53
N THR A 260 37.70 -11.99 8.84
CA THR A 260 38.95 -12.46 9.48
C THR A 260 39.61 -11.40 10.35
N THR A 261 39.47 -10.12 9.98
CA THR A 261 40.01 -8.98 10.72
C THR A 261 39.13 -8.56 11.91
N GLY A 262 37.99 -9.22 12.13
CA GLY A 262 37.06 -8.95 13.22
C GLY A 262 35.68 -8.50 12.74
N SER A 263 34.99 -7.69 13.54
CA SER A 263 33.65 -7.18 13.23
C SER A 263 33.65 -5.67 13.07
N PHE A 264 32.88 -5.16 12.11
CA PHE A 264 32.78 -3.74 11.83
C PHE A 264 31.32 -3.31 11.75
N GLN A 265 30.97 -2.29 12.51
CA GLN A 265 29.61 -1.79 12.64
C GLN A 265 29.47 -0.47 11.88
N PHE A 266 28.36 -0.30 11.18
CA PHE A 266 28.08 0.89 10.40
C PHE A 266 26.57 1.07 10.18
N THR A 267 26.19 2.26 9.74
CA THR A 267 24.81 2.61 9.42
C THR A 267 24.71 2.99 7.94
N LEU A 268 23.66 2.52 7.27
CA LEU A 268 23.30 2.95 5.92
C LEU A 268 21.94 3.62 5.92
N GLN A 269 21.88 4.85 5.42
CA GLN A 269 20.62 5.51 5.12
C GLN A 269 20.37 5.39 3.61
N VAL A 270 19.40 4.56 3.25
CA VAL A 270 19.02 4.29 1.87
C VAL A 270 17.68 4.97 1.57
N PRO A 271 17.60 5.82 0.54
CA PRO A 271 16.36 6.47 0.15
C PRO A 271 15.33 5.47 -0.41
N LYS A 272 14.04 5.74 -0.22
CA LYS A 272 12.97 4.92 -0.82
C LYS A 272 12.90 5.04 -2.35
N ASP A 273 13.30 6.20 -2.87
CA ASP A 273 13.40 6.45 -4.30
C ASP A 273 14.81 6.09 -4.79
N LYS A 274 14.89 5.26 -5.83
CA LYS A 274 16.16 4.73 -6.38
C LYS A 274 17.13 5.79 -6.95
N SER A 275 16.70 7.04 -7.08
CA SER A 275 17.46 8.15 -7.70
C SER A 275 18.17 9.06 -6.69
N ARG A 276 18.22 8.69 -5.42
CA ARG A 276 18.81 9.51 -4.35
C ARG A 276 20.12 8.89 -3.83
N MET A 277 20.89 9.72 -3.15
CA MET A 277 22.16 9.35 -2.52
C MET A 277 21.94 8.45 -1.29
N VAL A 278 22.88 7.54 -1.07
CA VAL A 278 22.99 6.70 0.12
C VAL A 278 24.02 7.35 1.05
N ASN A 279 23.67 7.50 2.32
CA ASN A 279 24.60 7.94 3.35
C ASN A 279 25.13 6.74 4.13
N TYR A 280 26.44 6.69 4.28
CA TYR A 280 27.15 5.71 5.09
C TYR A 280 27.78 6.41 6.29
N SER A 281 27.63 5.79 7.47
CA SER A 281 28.27 6.25 8.71
C SER A 281 28.93 5.11 9.48
N PRO A 282 30.25 5.14 9.70
CA PRO A 282 30.95 4.12 10.47
C PRO A 282 30.69 4.26 11.97
N THR A 283 30.58 3.13 12.68
CA THR A 283 30.64 3.09 14.14
C THR A 283 32.02 2.60 14.56
N LEU A 284 32.93 3.54 14.81
CA LEU A 284 34.28 3.25 15.24
C LEU A 284 34.34 3.08 16.76
N ASP A 285 34.88 1.94 17.22
CA ASP A 285 35.18 1.70 18.63
C ASP A 285 36.65 2.06 18.90
N PRO A 286 36.95 3.12 19.68
CA PRO A 286 38.32 3.52 20.01
C PRO A 286 39.15 2.42 20.69
N ARG A 287 38.53 1.37 21.21
CA ARG A 287 39.25 0.23 21.80
C ARG A 287 39.90 -0.68 20.75
N ARG A 288 39.58 -0.48 19.46
CA ARG A 288 40.06 -1.28 18.33
C ARG A 288 40.97 -0.47 17.40
N ASP A 289 41.78 0.42 17.95
CA ASP A 289 42.62 1.36 17.19
C ASP A 289 43.50 0.65 16.14
N ASP A 290 44.02 -0.54 16.42
CA ASP A 290 44.84 -1.31 15.46
C ASP A 290 44.07 -1.69 14.18
N PHE A 291 42.81 -2.10 14.32
CA PHE A 291 41.95 -2.42 13.19
C PHE A 291 41.50 -1.15 12.47
N ILE A 292 41.20 -0.08 13.22
CA ILE A 292 40.84 1.20 12.62
C ILE A 292 42.01 1.74 11.80
N ALA A 293 43.25 1.63 12.27
CA ALA A 293 44.43 2.13 11.57
C ALA A 293 44.54 1.59 10.13
N ILE A 294 44.27 0.30 9.92
CA ILE A 294 44.37 -0.36 8.61
C ILE A 294 43.20 -0.07 7.66
N LEU A 295 42.07 0.47 8.15
CA LEU A 295 40.94 0.81 7.29
C LEU A 295 41.28 1.99 6.35
N PRO A 296 40.87 1.94 5.07
CA PRO A 296 40.93 3.10 4.19
C PRO A 296 40.10 4.29 4.72
N ALA A 297 40.49 5.50 4.34
CA ALA A 297 39.83 6.74 4.79
C ALA A 297 38.30 6.73 4.54
N PHE A 298 37.85 6.23 3.40
CA PHE A 298 36.41 6.19 3.06
C PHE A 298 35.56 5.26 3.94
N LEU A 299 36.18 4.39 4.76
CA LEU A 299 35.48 3.58 5.77
C LEU A 299 35.60 4.15 7.19
N LYS A 300 36.37 5.22 7.36
CA LYS A 300 36.55 5.91 8.65
C LYS A 300 35.66 7.14 8.79
N GLU A 301 35.19 7.65 7.67
CA GLU A 301 34.44 8.90 7.59
C GLU A 301 33.01 8.63 7.11
N ASP A 302 32.12 9.58 7.39
CA ASP A 302 30.79 9.60 6.79
C ASP A 302 30.92 9.88 5.30
N VAL A 303 30.31 9.05 4.46
CA VAL A 303 30.41 9.17 3.00
C VAL A 303 29.01 9.11 2.39
N GLU A 304 28.78 9.97 1.42
CA GLU A 304 27.58 9.97 0.58
C GLU A 304 27.94 9.49 -0.83
N PHE A 305 27.16 8.57 -1.37
CA PHE A 305 27.37 8.04 -2.72
C PHE A 305 26.06 7.63 -3.38
N GLU A 306 26.04 7.59 -4.71
CA GLU A 306 24.85 7.20 -5.47
C GLU A 306 24.44 5.75 -5.18
N THR A 307 23.13 5.47 -5.14
CA THR A 307 22.61 4.11 -4.87
C THR A 307 23.20 3.04 -5.79
N GLU A 308 23.55 3.39 -7.03
CA GLU A 308 24.19 2.50 -8.00
C GLU A 308 25.59 2.00 -7.56
N ASN A 309 26.29 2.78 -6.72
CA ASN A 309 27.60 2.44 -6.20
C ASN A 309 27.54 1.56 -4.94
N LEU A 310 26.35 1.27 -4.40
CA LEU A 310 26.18 0.44 -3.21
C LEU A 310 26.80 -0.97 -3.33
N PRO A 311 26.69 -1.69 -4.47
CA PRO A 311 27.37 -2.98 -4.64
C PRO A 311 28.90 -2.85 -4.63
N ILE A 312 29.44 -1.78 -5.22
CA ILE A 312 30.89 -1.52 -5.26
C ILE A 312 31.39 -1.21 -3.85
N PHE A 313 30.64 -0.39 -3.10
CA PHE A 313 30.91 -0.10 -1.70
C PHE A 313 30.96 -1.39 -0.87
N PHE A 314 29.93 -2.25 -0.99
CA PHE A 314 29.87 -3.53 -0.28
C PHE A 314 31.06 -4.44 -0.61
N TRP A 315 31.40 -4.58 -1.90
CA TRP A 315 32.52 -5.41 -2.32
C TRP A 315 33.86 -4.93 -1.74
N ARG A 316 34.10 -3.61 -1.73
CA ARG A 316 35.30 -3.03 -1.11
C ARG A 316 35.33 -3.30 0.39
N LEU A 317 34.21 -3.10 1.08
CA LEU A 317 34.11 -3.36 2.52
C LEU A 317 34.39 -4.83 2.84
N SER A 318 33.70 -5.76 2.17
CA SER A 318 33.89 -7.21 2.37
C SER A 318 35.32 -7.66 2.07
N SER A 319 35.93 -7.11 1.01
CA SER A 319 37.32 -7.43 0.66
C SER A 319 38.31 -7.02 1.75
N ILE A 320 38.07 -5.90 2.44
CA ILE A 320 38.92 -5.41 3.53
C ILE A 320 38.71 -6.24 4.79
N MET A 321 37.46 -6.60 5.11
CA MET A 321 37.12 -7.43 6.27
C MET A 321 37.72 -8.84 6.20
N ASN A 322 37.98 -9.33 4.99
CA ASN A 322 38.52 -10.66 4.72
C ASN A 322 39.96 -10.61 4.17
N LYS A 323 40.64 -9.47 4.30
CA LYS A 323 42.02 -9.32 3.84
C LYS A 323 42.96 -9.93 4.87
N ASN A 324 43.62 -11.03 4.50
CA ASN A 324 44.69 -11.65 5.29
C ASN A 324 46.00 -10.88 5.15
#